data_AF-A0A957T7M0-F1
#
_entry.id   AF-A0A957T7M0-F1
#
_cell.length_a   1.000
_cell.length_b   1.000
_cell.length_c   1.000
_cell.angle_alpha   90.00
_cell.angle_beta   90.00
_cell.angle_gamma   90.00
#
_symmetry.space_group_name_H-M   'P 1'
#
loop_
_entity.id
_entity.type
_entity.pdbx_description
1 polymer ?
#
loop_
_entity_poly.entity_id
_entity_poly.type
_entity_poly.pdbx_seq_one_letter_code
_entity_poly.pdbx_strand_id
1 'polypeptide(L)'
;NLAAQGLDNPRIAGEVQPYSINHNVVTGEWATRSCDTCHGEDSLVAQAMPIANRTPGGVTPTFVSDGSVQTPGAFFVNESGALLYSPKPEADLDPAGLYILGHDSVWWVDWAGIVLFVATLLGVTAHGGLRYIAGRRYAHHHPELREVYMYTVYERFWHWMQTAVILGLVFTGLIIHKPDKLGIFSFAYMVQVHNVLAAILLINAAMAAFYHFASGEIQKFLPQPQGFFNDMFVQAKFYLSGIFRGEEHPFEKSERRKFNPLQQVTYLAILNVLLPLQVITGILMWGAQRWPVVAAQLGGLVYLAPFHTLIAWLFATFIVLHVYLTTTGPTPLTGIRSMIVGWDQVEVKS
;
A
#
# COMPACT_ATOMS: atom_id res chain seq x y z
N ASN A 1 55.46 0.25 30.33
CA ASN A 1 55.75 1.41 29.46
C ASN A 1 56.36 0.86 28.19
N LEU A 2 55.61 0.85 27.07
CA LEU A 2 56.02 0.19 25.81
C LEU A 2 57.29 0.85 25.21
N ALA A 3 57.49 2.14 25.47
CA ALA A 3 58.71 2.85 25.09
C ALA A 3 59.97 2.31 25.80
N ALA A 4 59.84 1.80 27.02
CA ALA A 4 60.96 1.17 27.74
C ALA A 4 61.35 -0.21 27.16
N GLN A 5 60.55 -0.76 26.24
CA GLN A 5 60.86 -1.98 25.49
C GLN A 5 61.29 -1.69 24.04
N GLY A 6 61.57 -0.43 23.70
CA GLY A 6 62.01 -0.02 22.35
C GLY A 6 60.91 -0.04 21.28
N LEU A 7 59.64 -0.07 21.69
CA LEU A 7 58.50 0.01 20.79
C LEU A 7 58.09 1.47 20.60
N ASP A 8 58.64 2.08 19.55
CA ASP A 8 58.29 3.44 19.16
C ASP A 8 56.97 3.45 18.36
N ASN A 9 55.98 4.21 18.84
CA ASN A 9 54.68 4.45 18.18
C ASN A 9 53.74 3.22 18.07
N PRO A 10 53.32 2.59 19.19
CA PRO A 10 52.37 1.48 19.16
C PRO A 10 51.01 1.94 18.60
N ARG A 11 50.51 1.21 17.59
CA ARG A 11 49.16 1.38 17.05
C ARG A 11 48.23 0.34 17.65
N ILE A 12 47.06 0.77 18.09
CA ILE A 12 45.99 -0.14 18.50
C ILE A 12 45.11 -0.37 17.28
N ALA A 13 44.87 -1.62 16.95
CA ALA A 13 43.88 -2.05 15.96
C ALA A 13 42.89 -2.98 16.67
N GLY A 14 41.62 -2.88 16.28
CA GLY A 14 40.55 -3.74 16.76
C GLY A 14 39.94 -4.48 15.59
N GLU A 15 39.72 -5.78 15.74
CA GLU A 15 39.09 -6.63 14.74
C GLU A 15 37.97 -7.43 15.38
N VAL A 16 36.86 -7.60 14.67
CA VAL A 16 35.76 -8.48 15.04
C VAL A 16 35.64 -9.58 13.99
N GLN A 17 35.78 -10.83 14.43
CA GLN A 17 35.60 -12.00 13.58
C GLN A 17 34.22 -12.63 13.83
N PRO A 18 33.30 -12.57 12.86
CA PRO A 18 32.03 -13.28 12.96
C PRO A 18 32.26 -14.79 12.77
N TYR A 19 31.61 -15.60 13.61
CA TYR A 19 31.57 -17.05 13.47
C TYR A 19 30.15 -17.51 13.19
N SER A 20 30.01 -18.45 12.25
CA SER A 20 28.72 -19.08 11.96
C SER A 20 28.38 -20.03 13.11
N ILE A 21 27.26 -19.77 13.78
CA ILE A 21 26.66 -20.70 14.73
C ILE A 21 25.55 -21.42 13.99
N ASN A 22 25.79 -22.67 13.59
CA ASN A 22 24.78 -23.50 12.97
C ASN A 22 23.99 -24.22 14.07
N HIS A 23 22.73 -23.84 14.25
CA HIS A 23 21.78 -24.59 15.05
C HIS A 23 20.72 -25.22 14.13
N ASN A 24 20.14 -26.34 14.55
CA ASN A 24 19.01 -26.92 13.84
C ASN A 24 17.83 -25.91 13.88
N VAL A 25 17.20 -25.68 12.74
CA VAL A 25 15.95 -24.92 12.67
C VAL A 25 14.84 -25.86 13.12
N VAL A 26 14.22 -25.52 14.25
CA VAL A 26 13.07 -26.28 14.77
C VAL A 26 11.84 -26.04 13.88
N THR A 27 10.92 -27.01 13.86
CA THR A 27 9.65 -26.85 13.12
C THR A 27 8.83 -25.72 13.72
N GLY A 28 7.86 -25.18 12.96
CA GLY A 28 7.01 -24.07 13.39
C GLY A 28 6.22 -24.30 14.69
N GLU A 29 6.16 -25.53 15.20
CA GLU A 29 5.60 -25.86 16.52
C GLU A 29 6.41 -25.23 17.67
N TRP A 30 7.73 -25.14 17.52
CA TRP A 30 8.66 -24.62 18.52
C TRP A 30 9.11 -23.19 18.23
N ALA A 31 8.65 -22.62 17.11
CA ALA A 31 8.90 -21.21 16.80
C ALA A 31 8.13 -20.31 17.78
N THR A 32 8.74 -19.20 18.18
CA THR A 32 8.06 -18.19 19.00
C THR A 32 6.79 -17.69 18.30
N ARG A 33 5.69 -17.59 19.05
CA ARG A 33 4.44 -16.98 18.58
C ARG A 33 4.32 -15.51 18.96
N SER A 34 5.30 -14.99 19.69
CA SER A 34 5.43 -13.57 19.99
C SER A 34 6.11 -12.90 18.79
N CYS A 35 5.31 -12.50 17.80
CA CYS A 35 5.83 -11.89 16.57
C CYS A 35 6.70 -10.65 16.84
N ASP A 36 6.42 -9.90 17.89
CA ASP A 36 7.17 -8.69 18.27
C ASP A 36 8.64 -8.99 18.60
N THR A 37 8.96 -10.24 18.98
CA THR A 37 10.35 -10.71 19.19
C THR A 37 11.22 -10.57 17.94
N CYS A 38 10.61 -10.58 16.75
CA CYS A 38 11.33 -10.47 15.46
C CYS A 38 10.88 -9.26 14.62
N HIS A 39 9.65 -8.76 14.81
CA HIS A 39 9.05 -7.77 13.91
C HIS A 39 8.98 -6.34 14.48
N GLY A 40 9.34 -6.13 15.76
CA GLY A 40 9.38 -4.79 16.37
C GLY A 40 10.73 -4.07 16.18
N GLU A 41 10.74 -2.76 16.39
CA GLU A 41 11.95 -1.91 16.38
C GLU A 41 13.05 -2.39 17.35
N ASP A 42 12.70 -2.85 18.55
CA ASP A 42 13.64 -3.39 19.54
C ASP A 42 13.75 -4.94 19.50
N SER A 43 13.45 -5.55 18.36
CA SER A 43 13.45 -7.00 18.20
C SER A 43 14.84 -7.63 18.31
N LEU A 44 14.91 -8.94 18.54
CA LEU A 44 16.18 -9.68 18.64
C LEU A 44 17.06 -9.56 17.38
N VAL A 45 16.43 -9.27 16.24
CA VAL A 45 17.09 -9.17 14.93
C VAL A 45 17.55 -7.74 14.59
N ALA A 46 17.04 -6.73 15.31
CA ALA A 46 17.35 -5.33 15.08
C ALA A 46 18.11 -4.66 16.24
N GLN A 47 17.98 -5.17 17.46
CA GLN A 47 18.57 -4.56 18.65
C GLN A 47 20.10 -4.49 18.58
N ALA A 48 20.65 -3.38 19.08
CA ALA A 48 22.08 -3.21 19.21
C ALA A 48 22.65 -4.15 20.30
N MET A 49 23.72 -4.86 19.97
CA MET A 49 24.36 -5.84 20.84
C MET A 49 25.63 -5.25 21.45
N PRO A 50 25.81 -5.28 22.78
CA PRO A 50 27.06 -4.85 23.39
C PRO A 50 28.18 -5.84 23.06
N ILE A 51 29.28 -5.33 22.49
CA ILE A 51 30.47 -6.12 22.16
C ILE A 51 31.53 -5.95 23.25
N ALA A 52 31.70 -4.73 23.76
CA ALA A 52 32.64 -4.45 24.84
C ALA A 52 32.19 -3.23 25.66
N ASN A 53 32.50 -3.22 26.96
CA ASN A 53 32.17 -2.09 27.85
C ASN A 53 33.02 -0.84 27.59
N ARG A 54 34.11 -0.95 26.82
CA ARG A 54 34.99 0.16 26.45
C ARG A 54 35.74 -0.14 25.16
N THR A 55 36.09 0.89 24.38
CA THR A 55 37.01 0.78 23.23
C THR A 55 38.46 1.08 23.64
N PRO A 56 39.39 0.10 23.60
CA PRO A 56 40.80 0.35 23.89
C PRO A 56 41.38 1.39 22.92
N GLY A 57 41.93 2.48 23.46
CA GLY A 57 42.52 3.55 22.65
C GLY A 57 41.53 4.34 21.79
N GLY A 58 40.22 4.23 22.02
CA GLY A 58 39.19 4.91 21.23
C GLY A 58 39.06 4.40 19.79
N VAL A 59 39.65 3.24 19.48
CA VAL A 59 39.63 2.64 18.14
C VAL A 59 38.34 1.84 17.95
N THR A 60 37.57 2.17 16.93
CA THR A 60 36.43 1.37 16.48
C THR A 60 36.96 0.18 15.67
N PRO A 61 36.60 -1.07 16.04
CA PRO A 61 37.08 -2.23 15.30
C PRO A 61 36.45 -2.33 13.92
N THR A 62 37.14 -3.03 13.03
CA THR A 62 36.61 -3.42 11.71
C THR A 62 36.33 -4.91 11.66
N PHE A 63 35.45 -5.33 10.76
CA PHE A 63 35.29 -6.76 10.49
C PHE A 63 36.55 -7.32 9.83
N VAL A 64 36.89 -8.54 10.21
CA VAL A 64 37.95 -9.31 9.55
C VAL A 64 37.55 -9.60 8.10
N SER A 65 38.41 -9.23 7.14
CA SER A 65 38.07 -9.25 5.71
C SER A 65 38.17 -10.62 5.03
N ASP A 66 38.83 -11.60 5.64
CA ASP A 66 39.04 -12.96 5.10
C ASP A 66 38.12 -14.02 5.73
N GLY A 67 37.12 -13.59 6.51
CA GLY A 67 36.13 -14.47 7.13
C GLY A 67 35.13 -15.05 6.12
N SER A 68 34.65 -16.27 6.39
CA SER A 68 33.60 -16.95 5.59
C SER A 68 32.18 -16.45 5.87
N VAL A 69 32.00 -15.57 6.87
CA VAL A 69 30.70 -15.06 7.30
C VAL A 69 30.64 -13.57 7.03
N GLN A 70 29.65 -13.15 6.24
CA GLN A 70 29.33 -11.76 6.05
C GLN A 70 28.22 -11.38 7.03
N THR A 71 28.45 -10.34 7.84
CA THR A 71 27.47 -9.81 8.79
C THR A 71 27.19 -8.35 8.45
N PRO A 72 26.03 -8.02 7.85
CA PRO A 72 25.68 -6.64 7.58
C PRO A 72 25.43 -5.90 8.91
N GLY A 73 25.96 -4.70 9.06
CA GLY A 73 25.83 -3.92 10.30
C GLY A 73 26.95 -2.93 10.51
N ALA A 74 26.86 -2.19 11.60
CA ALA A 74 27.83 -1.15 11.94
C ALA A 74 28.16 -1.17 13.44
N PHE A 75 29.42 -0.89 13.75
CA PHE A 75 29.85 -0.63 15.12
C PHE A 75 29.66 0.85 15.46
N PHE A 76 29.21 1.12 16.68
CA PHE A 76 29.14 2.47 17.21
C PHE A 76 29.53 2.47 18.70
N VAL A 77 30.01 3.60 19.17
CA VAL A 77 30.39 3.80 20.57
C VAL A 77 29.34 4.71 21.21
N ASN A 78 28.73 4.26 22.29
CA ASN A 78 27.75 5.08 23.02
C ASN A 78 28.43 6.12 23.93
N GLU A 79 27.64 6.98 24.57
CA GLU A 79 28.13 8.02 25.48
C GLU A 79 28.92 7.46 26.68
N SER A 80 28.66 6.21 27.08
CA SER A 80 29.40 5.54 28.16
C SER A 80 30.76 4.98 27.72
N GLY A 81 31.11 5.09 26.43
CA GLY A 81 32.32 4.53 25.84
C GLY A 81 32.22 3.05 25.47
N ALA A 82 31.05 2.42 25.65
CA ALA A 82 30.81 1.03 25.29
C ALA A 82 30.69 0.87 23.78
N LEU A 83 31.26 -0.22 23.27
CA LEU A 83 31.17 -0.63 21.88
C LEU A 83 29.92 -1.48 21.67
N LEU A 84 29.06 -1.05 20.77
CA LEU A 84 27.88 -1.79 20.33
C LEU A 84 27.97 -2.13 18.85
N TYR A 85 27.36 -3.25 18.49
CA TYR A 85 27.10 -3.67 17.12
C TYR A 85 25.61 -3.48 16.84
N SER A 86 25.26 -2.67 15.86
CA SER A 86 23.90 -2.64 15.31
C SER A 86 23.84 -3.56 14.11
N PRO A 87 23.01 -4.61 14.13
CA PRO A 87 22.58 -5.24 12.89
C PRO A 87 21.98 -4.17 11.99
N LYS A 88 22.35 -4.14 10.72
CA LYS A 88 21.66 -3.32 9.72
C LYS A 88 21.01 -4.29 8.73
N PRO A 89 19.69 -4.51 8.81
CA PRO A 89 18.97 -5.26 7.78
C PRO A 89 18.89 -4.53 6.43
N GLU A 90 19.49 -3.33 6.29
CA GLU A 90 19.36 -2.47 5.11
C GLU A 90 19.62 -3.25 3.82
N ALA A 91 18.54 -3.37 3.03
CA ALA A 91 18.44 -4.10 1.77
C ALA A 91 19.50 -3.74 0.71
N ASP A 92 20.15 -2.59 0.86
CA ASP A 92 21.12 -2.07 -0.10
C ASP A 92 22.53 -2.66 0.06
N LEU A 93 22.81 -3.39 1.16
CA LEU A 93 24.16 -3.87 1.50
C LEU A 93 24.29 -5.37 1.78
N ASP A 94 23.20 -6.14 1.78
CA ASP A 94 23.23 -7.55 2.18
C ASP A 94 23.03 -8.53 1.01
N PRO A 95 24.03 -9.35 0.64
CA PRO A 95 23.83 -10.51 -0.23
C PRO A 95 23.00 -11.63 0.42
N ALA A 96 22.72 -11.58 1.73
CA ALA A 96 21.83 -12.50 2.45
C ALA A 96 20.35 -12.01 2.57
N GLY A 97 20.04 -10.74 2.26
CA GLY A 97 18.72 -10.25 1.88
C GLY A 97 17.55 -10.47 2.86
N LEU A 98 17.75 -10.29 4.17
CA LEU A 98 16.65 -10.43 5.14
C LEU A 98 15.74 -9.18 5.15
N TYR A 99 14.48 -9.35 4.76
CA TYR A 99 13.44 -8.31 4.90
C TYR A 99 12.43 -8.73 5.97
N ILE A 100 12.30 -7.91 7.01
CA ILE A 100 11.44 -8.11 8.17
C ILE A 100 10.21 -7.21 8.02
N LEU A 101 9.05 -7.83 7.79
CA LEU A 101 7.78 -7.10 7.73
C LEU A 101 7.54 -6.30 9.01
N GLY A 102 7.11 -5.05 8.90
CA GLY A 102 6.83 -4.15 10.02
C GLY A 102 8.05 -3.34 10.50
N HIS A 103 9.25 -3.90 10.39
CA HIS A 103 10.51 -3.19 10.68
C HIS A 103 11.06 -2.52 9.43
N ASP A 104 11.26 -3.32 8.37
CA ASP A 104 11.85 -2.85 7.14
C ASP A 104 10.81 -2.18 6.25
N SER A 105 11.18 -1.03 5.71
CA SER A 105 10.36 -0.27 4.77
C SER A 105 11.25 0.60 3.90
N VAL A 106 10.77 0.86 2.69
CA VAL A 106 11.44 1.77 1.77
C VAL A 106 10.88 3.17 2.01
N TRP A 107 11.67 4.04 2.64
CA TRP A 107 11.22 5.36 3.11
C TRP A 107 10.57 6.21 2.02
N TRP A 108 11.09 6.15 0.77
CA TRP A 108 10.56 6.95 -0.32
C TRP A 108 9.19 6.45 -0.80
N VAL A 109 8.90 5.15 -0.66
CA VAL A 109 7.58 4.58 -0.99
C VAL A 109 6.54 5.14 -0.04
N ASP A 110 6.85 5.18 1.26
CA ASP A 110 5.98 5.75 2.29
C ASP A 110 5.75 7.24 2.04
N TRP A 111 6.81 8.01 1.79
CA TRP A 111 6.69 9.44 1.51
C TRP A 111 5.92 9.73 0.23
N ALA A 112 6.19 9.00 -0.85
CA ALA A 112 5.46 9.14 -2.10
C ALA A 112 3.96 8.84 -1.90
N GLY A 113 3.65 7.77 -1.17
CA GLY A 113 2.28 7.40 -0.82
C GLY A 113 1.57 8.45 0.04
N ILE A 114 2.20 8.91 1.11
CA ILE A 114 1.66 9.94 2.01
C ILE A 114 1.43 11.25 1.25
N VAL A 115 2.42 11.72 0.48
CA VAL A 115 2.32 12.96 -0.30
C VAL A 115 1.17 12.84 -1.30
N LEU A 116 1.07 11.73 -2.03
CA LEU A 116 -0.01 11.51 -2.98
C LEU A 116 -1.38 11.51 -2.29
N PHE A 117 -1.51 10.79 -1.17
CA PHE A 117 -2.76 10.71 -0.41
C PHE A 117 -3.19 12.07 0.15
N VAL A 118 -2.27 12.80 0.79
CA VAL A 118 -2.52 14.13 1.36
C VAL A 118 -2.82 15.15 0.27
N ALA A 119 -2.05 15.16 -0.83
CA ALA A 119 -2.32 16.04 -1.97
C ALA A 119 -3.70 15.78 -2.58
N THR A 120 -4.11 14.51 -2.68
CA THR A 120 -5.45 14.15 -3.13
C THR A 120 -6.52 14.64 -2.16
N LEU A 121 -6.34 14.43 -0.85
CA LEU A 121 -7.26 14.91 0.18
C LEU A 121 -7.43 16.43 0.16
N LEU A 122 -6.33 17.17 0.05
CA LEU A 122 -6.33 18.63 -0.08
C LEU A 122 -7.00 19.04 -1.40
N GLY A 123 -6.69 18.36 -2.49
CA GLY A 123 -7.28 18.60 -3.81
C GLY A 123 -8.79 18.43 -3.83
N VAL A 124 -9.32 17.32 -3.29
CA VAL A 124 -10.77 17.09 -3.22
C VAL A 124 -11.46 18.04 -2.25
N THR A 125 -10.80 18.42 -1.14
CA THR A 125 -11.33 19.40 -0.19
C THR A 125 -11.42 20.78 -0.82
N ALA A 126 -10.35 21.24 -1.49
CA ALA A 126 -10.32 22.51 -2.21
C ALA A 126 -11.34 22.52 -3.35
N HIS A 127 -11.39 21.45 -4.14
CA HIS A 127 -12.34 21.32 -5.26
C HIS A 127 -13.80 21.34 -4.76
N GLY A 128 -14.11 20.56 -3.72
CA GLY A 128 -15.43 20.56 -3.09
C GLY A 128 -15.81 21.92 -2.48
N GLY A 129 -14.87 22.59 -1.82
CA GLY A 129 -15.06 23.93 -1.27
C GLY A 129 -15.32 24.99 -2.36
N LEU A 130 -14.54 24.96 -3.44
CA LEU A 130 -14.75 25.83 -4.60
C LEU A 130 -16.11 25.58 -5.27
N ARG A 131 -16.54 24.31 -5.39
CA ARG A 131 -17.88 23.96 -5.88
C ARG A 131 -18.97 24.52 -4.99
N TYR A 132 -18.81 24.40 -3.67
CA TYR A 132 -19.77 24.93 -2.71
C TYR A 132 -19.89 26.47 -2.81
N ILE A 133 -18.77 27.17 -2.94
CA ILE A 133 -18.75 28.63 -3.12
C ILE A 133 -19.38 29.02 -4.47
N ALA A 134 -19.05 28.29 -5.54
CA ALA A 134 -19.57 28.56 -6.87
C ALA A 134 -21.08 28.32 -6.98
N GLY A 135 -21.60 27.26 -6.36
CA GLY A 135 -23.04 26.97 -6.29
C GLY A 135 -23.86 28.00 -5.51
N ARG A 136 -23.21 28.81 -4.65
CA ARG A 136 -23.84 29.99 -4.03
C ARG A 136 -23.87 31.23 -4.93
N ARG A 137 -23.03 31.26 -5.99
CA ARG A 137 -22.87 32.44 -6.87
C ARG A 137 -23.57 32.29 -8.21
N TYR A 138 -23.67 31.08 -8.75
CA TYR A 138 -24.29 30.80 -10.04
C TYR A 138 -25.62 30.09 -9.84
N ALA A 139 -26.66 30.52 -10.58
CA ALA A 139 -27.93 29.82 -10.63
C ALA A 139 -27.71 28.46 -11.29
N HIS A 140 -28.06 27.39 -10.60
CA HIS A 140 -28.00 26.05 -11.16
C HIS A 140 -29.06 25.90 -12.26
N HIS A 141 -28.67 25.33 -13.40
CA HIS A 141 -29.66 24.73 -14.28
C HIS A 141 -30.36 23.63 -13.48
N HIS A 142 -31.70 23.59 -13.50
CA HIS A 142 -32.49 22.52 -12.90
C HIS A 142 -32.83 21.53 -14.01
N PRO A 143 -31.96 20.56 -14.31
CA PRO A 143 -32.25 19.58 -15.35
C PRO A 143 -33.49 18.78 -14.94
N GLU A 144 -34.29 18.39 -15.92
CA GLU A 144 -35.35 17.41 -15.67
C GLU A 144 -34.69 16.08 -15.28
N LEU A 145 -35.03 15.58 -14.09
CA LEU A 145 -34.47 14.35 -13.55
C LEU A 145 -35.47 13.21 -13.75
N ARG A 146 -34.98 12.08 -14.24
CA ARG A 146 -35.72 10.81 -14.32
C ARG A 146 -35.10 9.78 -13.39
N GLU A 147 -35.94 9.12 -12.59
CA GLU A 147 -35.49 7.96 -11.82
C GLU A 147 -35.33 6.74 -12.72
N VAL A 148 -34.13 6.17 -12.72
CA VAL A 148 -33.76 4.98 -13.49
C VAL A 148 -33.17 3.95 -12.53
N TYR A 149 -33.64 2.70 -12.62
CA TYR A 149 -33.04 1.61 -11.87
C TYR A 149 -31.69 1.25 -12.49
N MET A 150 -30.61 1.66 -11.83
CA MET A 150 -29.25 1.61 -12.36
C MET A 150 -28.46 0.41 -11.83
N TYR A 151 -28.69 0.04 -10.57
CA TYR A 151 -27.91 -1.00 -9.88
C TYR A 151 -28.83 -2.06 -9.31
N THR A 152 -28.57 -3.32 -9.65
CA THR A 152 -29.27 -4.50 -9.13
C THR A 152 -28.92 -4.76 -7.65
N VAL A 153 -29.72 -5.56 -6.97
CA VAL A 153 -29.44 -5.98 -5.57
C VAL A 153 -28.08 -6.67 -5.47
N TYR A 154 -27.76 -7.54 -6.44
CA TYR A 154 -26.49 -8.22 -6.52
C TYR A 154 -25.31 -7.24 -6.67
N GLU A 155 -25.37 -6.31 -7.62
CA GLU A 155 -24.31 -5.30 -7.82
C GLU A 155 -24.06 -4.47 -6.55
N ARG A 156 -25.14 -4.11 -5.82
CA ARG A 156 -25.04 -3.36 -4.57
C ARG A 156 -24.39 -4.17 -3.46
N PHE A 157 -24.87 -5.40 -3.24
CA PHE A 157 -24.29 -6.29 -2.24
C PHE A 157 -22.81 -6.56 -2.51
N TRP A 158 -22.47 -6.89 -3.75
CA TRP A 158 -21.11 -7.14 -4.19
C TRP A 158 -20.20 -5.93 -3.93
N HIS A 159 -20.65 -4.73 -4.31
CA HIS A 159 -19.89 -3.49 -4.10
C HIS A 159 -19.65 -3.18 -2.63
N TRP A 160 -20.67 -3.30 -1.77
CA TRP A 160 -20.54 -2.99 -0.35
C TRP A 160 -19.70 -4.04 0.39
N MET A 161 -19.81 -5.32 0.02
CA MET A 161 -18.90 -6.36 0.50
C MET A 161 -17.46 -6.01 0.12
N GLN A 162 -17.21 -5.69 -1.15
CA GLN A 162 -15.88 -5.32 -1.63
C GLN A 162 -15.33 -4.08 -0.93
N THR A 163 -16.18 -3.08 -0.70
CA THR A 163 -15.80 -1.86 0.03
C THR A 163 -15.38 -2.17 1.46
N ALA A 164 -16.17 -2.95 2.19
CA ALA A 164 -15.84 -3.34 3.56
C ALA A 164 -14.52 -4.13 3.63
N VAL A 165 -14.31 -5.05 2.69
CA VAL A 165 -13.09 -5.87 2.61
C VAL A 165 -11.86 -5.04 2.27
N ILE A 166 -11.94 -4.16 1.27
CA ILE A 166 -10.81 -3.31 0.86
C ILE A 166 -10.44 -2.33 1.99
N LEU A 167 -11.42 -1.70 2.64
CA LEU A 167 -11.15 -0.82 3.78
C LEU A 167 -10.49 -1.58 4.93
N GLY A 168 -10.96 -2.80 5.22
CA GLY A 168 -10.32 -3.68 6.20
C GLY A 168 -8.90 -4.08 5.83
N LEU A 169 -8.62 -4.36 4.55
CA LEU A 169 -7.29 -4.67 4.04
C LEU A 169 -6.33 -3.48 4.14
N VAL A 170 -6.78 -2.28 3.78
CA VAL A 170 -5.97 -1.05 3.94
C VAL A 170 -5.67 -0.81 5.42
N PHE A 171 -6.66 -0.96 6.29
CA PHE A 171 -6.49 -0.77 7.73
C PHE A 171 -5.52 -1.78 8.35
N THR A 172 -5.75 -3.07 8.13
CA THR A 172 -4.86 -4.13 8.64
C THR A 172 -3.47 -4.06 8.01
N GLY A 173 -3.38 -3.75 6.72
CA GLY A 173 -2.11 -3.57 6.01
C GLY A 173 -1.27 -2.41 6.57
N LEU A 174 -1.90 -1.28 6.93
CA LEU A 174 -1.21 -0.16 7.58
C LEU A 174 -0.63 -0.56 8.95
N ILE A 175 -1.37 -1.35 9.73
CA ILE A 175 -0.88 -1.87 11.02
C ILE A 175 0.30 -2.83 10.82
N ILE A 176 0.20 -3.75 9.85
CA ILE A 176 1.29 -4.70 9.53
C ILE A 176 2.53 -3.95 9.04
N HIS A 177 2.34 -2.86 8.30
CA HIS A 177 3.44 -2.05 7.76
C HIS A 177 4.18 -1.23 8.82
N LYS A 178 3.46 -0.78 9.86
CA LYS A 178 4.02 0.02 10.97
C LYS A 178 3.46 -0.44 12.33
N PRO A 179 3.82 -1.64 12.81
CA PRO A 179 3.26 -2.21 14.04
C PRO A 179 3.60 -1.39 15.29
N ASP A 180 4.83 -0.87 15.41
CA ASP A 180 5.26 -0.14 16.62
C ASP A 180 4.50 1.18 16.81
N LYS A 181 4.15 1.86 15.71
CA LYS A 181 3.31 3.07 15.74
C LYS A 181 1.87 2.79 16.11
N LEU A 182 1.43 1.54 15.94
CA LEU A 182 0.05 1.07 16.13
C LEU A 182 0.00 -0.09 17.14
N GLY A 183 0.90 -0.08 18.14
CA GLY A 183 1.13 -1.18 19.09
C GLY A 183 -0.03 -1.53 20.03
N ILE A 184 -1.18 -0.86 19.91
CA ILE A 184 -2.44 -1.26 20.56
C ILE A 184 -2.98 -2.56 19.94
N PHE A 185 -2.60 -2.86 18.70
CA PHE A 185 -3.07 -4.03 17.97
C PHE A 185 -2.05 -5.16 17.97
N SER A 186 -2.51 -6.40 18.11
CA SER A 186 -1.65 -7.58 17.97
C SER A 186 -1.25 -7.78 16.51
N PHE A 187 0.06 -7.80 16.23
CA PHE A 187 0.59 -8.04 14.88
C PHE A 187 0.09 -9.36 14.29
N ALA A 188 0.20 -10.45 15.05
CA ALA A 188 -0.21 -11.79 14.61
C ALA A 188 -1.70 -11.83 14.23
N TYR A 189 -2.55 -11.20 15.05
CA TYR A 189 -3.98 -11.12 14.76
C TYR A 189 -4.26 -10.28 13.50
N MET A 190 -3.58 -9.14 13.33
CA MET A 190 -3.74 -8.30 12.15
C MET A 190 -3.33 -9.01 10.86
N VAL A 191 -2.23 -9.76 10.87
CA VAL A 191 -1.83 -10.61 9.74
C VAL A 191 -2.90 -11.66 9.44
N GLN A 192 -3.46 -12.31 10.46
CA GLN A 192 -4.52 -13.29 10.27
C GLN A 192 -5.78 -12.68 9.64
N VAL A 193 -6.25 -11.55 10.18
CA VAL A 193 -7.42 -10.84 9.64
C VAL A 193 -7.16 -10.37 8.21
N HIS A 194 -5.96 -9.82 7.93
CA HIS A 194 -5.57 -9.40 6.59
C HIS A 194 -5.65 -10.56 5.59
N ASN A 195 -5.11 -11.73 5.94
CA ASN A 195 -5.14 -12.91 5.08
C ASN A 195 -6.57 -13.43 4.85
N VAL A 196 -7.43 -13.42 5.88
CA VAL A 196 -8.84 -13.80 5.74
C VAL A 196 -9.58 -12.83 4.81
N LEU A 197 -9.39 -11.52 5.00
CA LEU A 197 -9.98 -10.51 4.13
C LEU A 197 -9.47 -10.62 2.69
N ALA A 198 -8.18 -10.93 2.50
CA ALA A 198 -7.60 -11.14 1.18
C ALA A 198 -8.21 -12.37 0.48
N ALA A 199 -8.44 -13.46 1.21
CA ALA A 199 -9.13 -14.63 0.70
C ALA A 199 -10.59 -14.32 0.31
N ILE A 200 -11.31 -13.55 1.15
CA ILE A 200 -12.67 -13.10 0.83
C ILE A 200 -12.66 -12.22 -0.43
N LEU A 201 -11.70 -11.29 -0.56
CA LEU A 201 -11.56 -10.45 -1.75
C LEU A 201 -11.33 -11.29 -2.99
N LEU A 202 -10.44 -12.30 -2.92
CA LEU A 202 -10.12 -13.17 -4.05
C LEU A 202 -11.34 -13.99 -4.49
N ILE A 203 -12.08 -14.57 -3.54
CA ILE A 203 -13.32 -15.31 -3.82
C ILE A 203 -14.36 -14.37 -4.43
N ASN A 204 -14.56 -13.19 -3.84
CA ASN A 204 -15.52 -12.19 -4.33
C ASN A 204 -15.16 -11.72 -5.75
N ALA A 205 -13.88 -11.49 -6.04
CA ALA A 205 -13.40 -11.12 -7.37
C ALA A 205 -13.57 -12.25 -8.39
N ALA A 206 -13.28 -13.51 -8.01
CA ALA A 206 -13.50 -14.67 -8.87
C ALA A 206 -14.98 -14.88 -9.20
N MET A 207 -15.86 -14.74 -8.21
CA MET A 207 -17.32 -14.80 -8.43
C MET A 207 -17.81 -13.67 -9.34
N ALA A 208 -17.29 -12.46 -9.17
CA ALA A 208 -17.64 -11.32 -10.02
C ALA A 208 -17.16 -11.49 -11.46
N ALA A 209 -15.92 -11.95 -11.64
CA ALA A 209 -15.37 -12.26 -12.95
C ALA A 209 -16.20 -13.33 -13.66
N PHE A 210 -16.56 -14.40 -12.95
CA PHE A 210 -17.45 -15.43 -13.46
C PHE A 210 -18.83 -14.87 -13.83
N TYR A 211 -19.45 -14.06 -12.98
CA TYR A 211 -20.74 -13.44 -13.24
C TYR A 211 -20.71 -12.56 -14.50
N HIS A 212 -19.73 -11.66 -14.63
CA HIS A 212 -19.64 -10.74 -15.78
C HIS A 212 -19.26 -11.46 -17.08
N PHE A 213 -18.50 -12.55 -16.99
CA PHE A 213 -18.20 -13.39 -18.15
C PHE A 213 -19.44 -14.18 -18.58
N ALA A 214 -20.15 -14.80 -17.64
CA ALA A 214 -21.35 -15.59 -17.93
C ALA A 214 -22.54 -14.74 -18.40
N SER A 215 -22.69 -13.51 -17.88
CA SER A 215 -23.78 -12.60 -18.25
C SER A 215 -23.50 -11.77 -19.51
N GLY A 216 -22.27 -11.78 -20.03
CA GLY A 216 -21.86 -10.95 -21.16
C GLY A 216 -21.76 -9.45 -20.86
N GLU A 217 -21.91 -9.05 -19.60
CA GLU A 217 -21.86 -7.65 -19.18
C GLU A 217 -20.48 -7.00 -19.31
N ILE A 218 -19.44 -7.78 -19.60
CA ILE A 218 -18.07 -7.29 -19.80
C ILE A 218 -18.00 -6.21 -20.89
N GLN A 219 -18.90 -6.23 -21.88
CA GLN A 219 -19.00 -5.23 -22.94
C GLN A 219 -19.27 -3.82 -22.41
N LYS A 220 -19.89 -3.67 -21.22
CA LYS A 220 -20.18 -2.37 -20.58
C LYS A 220 -18.90 -1.65 -20.11
N PHE A 221 -17.80 -2.39 -19.91
CA PHE A 221 -16.52 -1.87 -19.43
C PHE A 221 -15.53 -1.54 -20.55
N LEU A 222 -15.82 -1.94 -21.79
CA LEU A 222 -14.94 -1.71 -22.93
C LEU A 222 -15.19 -0.32 -23.54
N PRO A 223 -14.14 0.51 -23.68
CA PRO A 223 -14.26 1.84 -24.28
C PRO A 223 -14.56 1.72 -25.77
N GLN A 224 -15.32 2.68 -26.31
CA GLN A 224 -15.56 2.76 -27.74
C GLN A 224 -14.29 3.26 -28.43
N PRO A 225 -13.74 2.55 -29.43
CA PRO A 225 -12.41 2.87 -29.97
C PRO A 225 -12.35 4.22 -30.72
N GLN A 226 -13.48 4.73 -31.20
CA GLN A 226 -13.55 6.01 -31.91
C GLN A 226 -13.92 7.15 -30.95
N GLY A 227 -13.14 8.23 -30.93
CA GLY A 227 -13.46 9.45 -30.17
C GLY A 227 -13.11 9.43 -28.68
N PHE A 228 -12.74 8.28 -28.12
CA PHE A 228 -12.53 8.13 -26.67
C PHE A 228 -11.54 9.11 -26.05
N PHE A 229 -10.42 9.38 -26.71
CA PHE A 229 -9.44 10.37 -26.21
C PHE A 229 -10.01 11.78 -26.13
N ASN A 230 -10.81 12.17 -27.11
CA ASN A 230 -11.51 13.45 -27.09
C ASN A 230 -12.54 13.46 -25.95
N ASP A 231 -13.28 12.38 -25.77
CA ASP A 231 -14.29 12.25 -24.72
C ASP A 231 -13.66 12.32 -23.31
N MET A 232 -12.49 11.71 -23.12
CA MET A 232 -11.69 11.87 -21.90
C MET A 232 -11.29 13.32 -21.65
N PHE A 233 -10.84 14.04 -22.68
CA PHE A 233 -10.44 15.44 -22.54
C PHE A 233 -11.63 16.35 -22.22
N VAL A 234 -12.78 16.11 -22.87
CA VAL A 234 -14.04 16.81 -22.57
C VAL A 234 -14.46 16.56 -21.12
N GLN A 235 -14.43 15.30 -20.67
CA GLN A 235 -14.77 14.96 -19.28
C GLN A 235 -13.79 15.57 -18.27
N ALA A 236 -12.49 15.62 -18.59
CA ALA A 236 -11.48 16.25 -17.75
C ALA A 236 -11.69 17.76 -17.64
N LYS A 237 -11.93 18.44 -18.77
CA LYS A 237 -12.24 19.88 -18.81
C LYS A 237 -13.50 20.21 -17.99
N PHE A 238 -14.52 19.34 -18.05
CA PHE A 238 -15.71 19.48 -17.22
C PHE A 238 -15.35 19.46 -15.73
N TYR A 239 -14.61 18.46 -15.25
CA TYR A 239 -14.23 18.40 -13.83
C TYR A 239 -13.29 19.52 -13.40
N LEU A 240 -12.43 20.03 -14.28
CA LEU A 240 -11.48 21.10 -13.98
C LEU A 240 -12.11 22.50 -14.01
N SER A 241 -13.18 22.72 -14.79
CA SER A 241 -13.76 24.05 -14.99
C SER A 241 -15.29 24.04 -15.09
N GLY A 242 -15.86 23.19 -15.94
CA GLY A 242 -17.30 23.22 -16.25
C GLY A 242 -18.20 23.03 -15.04
N ILE A 243 -17.82 22.12 -14.15
CA ILE A 243 -18.56 21.82 -12.90
C ILE A 243 -18.69 23.03 -11.96
N PHE A 244 -17.74 23.98 -12.00
CA PHE A 244 -17.81 25.20 -11.20
C PHE A 244 -18.72 26.27 -11.82
N ARG A 245 -19.02 26.15 -13.11
CA ARG A 245 -19.89 27.07 -13.85
C ARG A 245 -21.34 26.59 -13.91
N GLY A 246 -21.62 25.43 -13.34
CA GLY A 246 -22.94 24.79 -13.44
C GLY A 246 -23.25 24.30 -14.85
N GLU A 247 -22.23 24.01 -15.66
CA GLU A 247 -22.41 23.35 -16.96
C GLU A 247 -22.99 21.94 -16.76
N GLU A 248 -23.73 21.45 -17.74
CA GLU A 248 -24.29 20.09 -17.72
C GLU A 248 -23.18 19.02 -17.86
N HIS A 249 -23.44 17.82 -17.34
CA HIS A 249 -22.50 16.72 -17.53
C HIS A 249 -22.38 16.37 -19.02
N PRO A 250 -21.16 16.25 -19.58
CA PRO A 250 -20.97 16.03 -21.00
C PRO A 250 -21.52 14.67 -21.45
N PHE A 251 -21.47 13.67 -20.57
CA PHE A 251 -21.94 12.31 -20.84
C PHE A 251 -23.04 11.92 -19.86
N GLU A 252 -24.19 11.54 -20.41
CA GLU A 252 -25.31 11.02 -19.62
C GLU A 252 -25.06 9.59 -19.17
N LYS A 253 -25.47 9.29 -17.94
CA LYS A 253 -25.52 7.91 -17.47
C LYS A 253 -26.75 7.23 -18.01
N SER A 254 -26.61 5.99 -18.46
CA SER A 254 -27.75 5.12 -18.74
C SER A 254 -27.44 3.72 -18.27
N GLU A 255 -28.45 2.85 -18.18
CA GLU A 255 -28.24 1.44 -17.83
C GLU A 255 -27.21 0.75 -18.75
N ARG A 256 -27.16 1.17 -20.03
CA ARG A 256 -26.20 0.67 -21.03
C ARG A 256 -24.84 1.38 -20.99
N ARG A 257 -24.79 2.64 -20.54
CA ARG A 257 -23.54 3.42 -20.36
C ARG A 257 -23.49 3.96 -18.94
N LYS A 258 -23.11 3.10 -17.99
CA LYS A 258 -23.07 3.43 -16.55
C LYS A 258 -21.90 4.35 -16.16
N PHE A 259 -20.87 4.41 -17.00
CA PHE A 259 -19.59 5.06 -16.68
C PHE A 259 -19.25 6.15 -17.68
N ASN A 260 -18.69 7.25 -17.18
CA ASN A 260 -18.08 8.25 -18.03
C ASN A 260 -16.69 7.78 -18.53
N PRO A 261 -16.09 8.43 -19.55
CA PRO A 261 -14.82 8.00 -20.12
C PRO A 261 -13.67 7.89 -19.11
N LEU A 262 -13.55 8.85 -18.17
CA LEU A 262 -12.51 8.82 -17.15
C LEU A 262 -12.71 7.66 -16.15
N GLN A 263 -13.97 7.39 -15.78
CA GLN A 263 -14.33 6.26 -14.95
C GLN A 263 -14.03 4.94 -15.66
N GLN A 264 -14.31 4.80 -16.95
CA GLN A 264 -13.98 3.61 -17.72
C GLN A 264 -12.48 3.30 -17.70
N VAL A 265 -11.62 4.30 -17.96
CA VAL A 265 -10.16 4.12 -17.85
C VAL A 265 -9.75 3.72 -16.43
N THR A 266 -10.34 4.38 -15.43
CA THR A 266 -10.04 4.10 -14.02
C THR A 266 -10.41 2.66 -13.65
N TYR A 267 -11.59 2.18 -14.04
CA TYR A 267 -12.01 0.80 -13.81
C TYR A 267 -11.15 -0.21 -14.57
N LEU A 268 -10.78 0.08 -15.81
CA LEU A 268 -9.86 -0.77 -16.57
C LEU A 268 -8.51 -0.89 -15.88
N ALA A 269 -7.93 0.24 -15.45
CA ALA A 269 -6.66 0.26 -14.74
C ALA A 269 -6.75 -0.50 -13.41
N ILE A 270 -7.82 -0.30 -12.64
CA ILE A 270 -7.99 -0.97 -11.35
C ILE A 270 -8.20 -2.47 -11.53
N LEU A 271 -9.12 -2.89 -12.40
CA LEU A 271 -9.49 -4.29 -12.53
C LEU A 271 -8.43 -5.13 -13.25
N ASN A 272 -7.68 -4.54 -14.19
CA ASN A 272 -6.72 -5.30 -15.01
C ASN A 272 -5.25 -5.06 -14.63
N VAL A 273 -4.96 -4.04 -13.83
CA VAL A 273 -3.58 -3.72 -13.43
C VAL A 273 -3.47 -3.68 -11.92
N LEU A 274 -4.13 -2.74 -11.26
CA LEU A 274 -3.90 -2.45 -9.85
C LEU A 274 -4.31 -3.62 -8.92
N LEU A 275 -5.52 -4.14 -9.10
CA LEU A 275 -6.05 -5.24 -8.29
C LEU A 275 -5.29 -6.56 -8.55
N PRO A 276 -5.03 -6.98 -9.81
CA PRO A 276 -4.20 -8.15 -10.07
C PRO A 276 -2.80 -8.03 -9.46
N LEU A 277 -2.14 -6.86 -9.58
CA LEU A 277 -0.82 -6.67 -8.98
C LEU A 277 -0.85 -6.76 -7.46
N GLN A 278 -1.86 -6.17 -6.79
CA GLN A 278 -2.03 -6.30 -5.33
C GLN A 278 -2.23 -7.76 -4.91
N VAL A 279 -3.07 -8.51 -5.65
CA VAL A 279 -3.34 -9.92 -5.37
C VAL A 279 -2.10 -10.77 -5.59
N ILE A 280 -1.41 -10.61 -6.72
CA ILE A 280 -0.21 -11.39 -7.07
C ILE A 280 0.89 -11.15 -6.03
N THR A 281 1.17 -9.89 -5.71
CA THR A 281 2.19 -9.55 -4.70
C THR A 281 1.82 -10.08 -3.32
N GLY A 282 0.55 -9.97 -2.92
CA GLY A 282 0.06 -10.54 -1.65
C GLY A 282 0.18 -12.07 -1.58
N ILE A 283 -0.17 -12.79 -2.64
CA ILE A 283 -0.02 -14.25 -2.73
C ILE A 283 1.46 -14.66 -2.66
N LEU A 284 2.34 -13.94 -3.35
CA LEU A 284 3.77 -14.22 -3.34
C LEU A 284 4.40 -13.98 -1.97
N MET A 285 3.99 -12.91 -1.28
CA MET A 285 4.41 -12.64 0.10
C MET A 285 3.89 -13.70 1.07
N TRP A 286 2.60 -14.05 1.00
CA TRP A 286 2.00 -15.11 1.81
C TRP A 286 2.65 -16.48 1.57
N GLY A 287 2.99 -16.77 0.31
CA GLY A 287 3.63 -18.01 -0.12
C GLY A 287 5.16 -18.03 -0.04
N ALA A 288 5.82 -16.95 0.41
CA ALA A 288 7.27 -16.81 0.34
C ALA A 288 8.02 -17.94 1.06
N GLN A 289 7.48 -18.44 2.18
CA GLN A 289 8.05 -19.57 2.91
C GLN A 289 7.83 -20.92 2.21
N ARG A 290 6.75 -21.04 1.42
CA ARG A 290 6.38 -22.30 0.75
C ARG A 290 6.99 -22.41 -0.65
N TRP A 291 7.18 -21.29 -1.34
CA TRP A 291 7.74 -21.19 -2.67
C TRP A 291 8.93 -20.20 -2.70
N PRO A 292 9.99 -20.44 -1.90
CA PRO A 292 11.09 -19.49 -1.74
C PRO A 292 11.81 -19.19 -3.05
N VAL A 293 11.91 -20.18 -3.95
CA VAL A 293 12.55 -20.02 -5.27
C VAL A 293 11.78 -19.03 -6.14
N VAL A 294 10.45 -19.12 -6.18
CA VAL A 294 9.60 -18.22 -6.98
C VAL A 294 9.65 -16.80 -6.42
N ALA A 295 9.56 -16.66 -5.10
CA ALA A 295 9.69 -15.36 -4.44
C ALA A 295 11.06 -14.73 -4.73
N ALA A 296 12.16 -15.48 -4.60
CA ALA A 296 13.51 -15.01 -4.84
C ALA A 296 13.73 -14.56 -6.31
N GLN A 297 13.16 -15.25 -7.29
CA GLN A 297 13.24 -14.84 -8.70
C GLN A 297 12.59 -13.48 -8.98
N LEU A 298 11.65 -13.06 -8.14
CA LEU A 298 10.98 -11.76 -8.21
C LEU A 298 11.57 -10.74 -7.22
N GLY A 299 12.78 -11.01 -6.71
CA GLY A 299 13.51 -10.15 -5.78
C GLY A 299 13.22 -10.43 -4.29
N GLY A 300 12.34 -11.37 -3.98
CA GLY A 300 11.98 -11.70 -2.60
C GLY A 300 11.21 -10.58 -1.89
N LEU A 301 11.13 -10.66 -0.57
CA LEU A 301 10.38 -9.69 0.24
C LEU A 301 10.92 -8.27 0.14
N VAL A 302 12.22 -8.10 -0.13
CA VAL A 302 12.88 -6.81 -0.36
C VAL A 302 12.20 -5.98 -1.46
N TYR A 303 11.72 -6.63 -2.52
CA TYR A 303 11.02 -5.94 -3.61
C TYR A 303 9.50 -6.10 -3.52
N LEU A 304 9.03 -7.28 -3.14
CA LEU A 304 7.59 -7.58 -3.08
C LEU A 304 6.86 -6.71 -2.06
N ALA A 305 7.41 -6.51 -0.85
CA ALA A 305 6.73 -5.78 0.21
C ALA A 305 6.63 -4.27 -0.07
N PRO A 306 7.70 -3.56 -0.50
CA PRO A 306 7.58 -2.15 -0.90
C PRO A 306 6.64 -1.97 -2.09
N PHE A 307 6.67 -2.88 -3.07
CA PHE A 307 5.77 -2.79 -4.22
C PHE A 307 4.31 -3.03 -3.83
N HIS A 308 4.01 -4.00 -2.96
CA HIS A 308 2.68 -4.22 -2.41
C HIS A 308 2.17 -3.01 -1.62
N THR A 309 3.05 -2.36 -0.86
CA THR A 309 2.76 -1.14 -0.10
C THR A 309 2.48 0.04 -1.02
N LEU A 310 3.26 0.21 -2.09
CA LEU A 310 3.04 1.25 -3.09
C LEU A 310 1.65 1.12 -3.73
N ILE A 311 1.27 -0.10 -4.15
CA ILE A 311 -0.04 -0.35 -4.75
C ILE A 311 -1.16 -0.11 -3.71
N ALA A 312 -0.95 -0.47 -2.44
CA ALA A 312 -1.89 -0.17 -1.36
C ALA A 312 -2.12 1.33 -1.17
N TRP A 313 -1.06 2.16 -1.27
CA TRP A 313 -1.18 3.63 -1.26
C TRP A 313 -2.00 4.17 -2.45
N LEU A 314 -1.84 3.58 -3.63
CA LEU A 314 -2.64 3.92 -4.80
C LEU A 314 -4.12 3.57 -4.59
N PHE A 315 -4.42 2.42 -3.98
CA PHE A 315 -5.79 2.06 -3.59
C PHE A 315 -6.39 3.00 -2.55
N ALA A 316 -5.65 3.34 -1.50
CA ALA A 316 -6.10 4.29 -0.48
C ALA A 316 -6.44 5.65 -1.09
N THR A 317 -5.57 6.14 -1.99
CA THR A 317 -5.78 7.39 -2.74
C THR A 317 -7.00 7.31 -3.65
N PHE A 318 -7.14 6.20 -4.39
CA PHE A 318 -8.30 5.96 -5.24
C PHE A 318 -9.61 5.99 -4.46
N ILE A 319 -9.66 5.39 -3.26
CA ILE A 319 -10.88 5.40 -2.42
C ILE A 319 -11.31 6.84 -2.10
N VAL A 320 -10.38 7.71 -1.70
CA VAL A 320 -10.67 9.12 -1.42
C VAL A 320 -11.23 9.82 -2.65
N LEU A 321 -10.57 9.67 -3.80
CA LEU A 321 -11.01 10.27 -5.05
C LEU A 321 -12.38 9.70 -5.49
N HIS A 322 -12.57 8.40 -5.38
CA HIS A 322 -13.80 7.70 -5.76
C HIS A 322 -14.99 8.21 -4.96
N VAL A 323 -14.87 8.21 -3.62
CA VAL A 323 -15.92 8.73 -2.73
C VAL A 323 -16.21 10.19 -3.06
N TYR A 324 -15.18 11.01 -3.29
CA TYR A 324 -15.38 12.39 -3.70
C TYR A 324 -16.19 12.52 -5.00
N LEU A 325 -15.84 11.77 -6.05
CA LEU A 325 -16.55 11.80 -7.33
C LEU A 325 -18.02 11.34 -7.20
N THR A 326 -18.39 10.53 -6.20
CA THR A 326 -19.81 10.21 -5.97
C THR A 326 -20.63 11.43 -5.53
N THR A 327 -19.98 12.48 -5.03
CA THR A 327 -20.60 13.74 -4.60
C THR A 327 -20.71 14.79 -5.73
N THR A 328 -20.29 14.45 -6.95
CA THR A 328 -20.34 15.35 -8.11
C THR A 328 -21.64 15.27 -8.91
N GLY A 329 -22.66 14.58 -8.40
CA GLY A 329 -23.99 14.52 -9.00
C GLY A 329 -24.85 15.76 -8.70
N PRO A 330 -26.14 15.75 -9.09
CA PRO A 330 -27.09 16.84 -8.86
C PRO A 330 -27.19 17.23 -7.38
N THR A 331 -27.12 16.24 -6.49
CA THR A 331 -26.90 16.46 -5.06
C THR A 331 -25.69 15.64 -4.57
N PRO A 332 -25.01 16.06 -3.49
CA PRO A 332 -23.85 15.35 -2.96
C PRO A 332 -24.14 13.89 -2.57
N LEU A 333 -25.39 13.54 -2.29
CA LEU A 333 -25.79 12.20 -1.86
C LEU A 333 -26.43 11.37 -2.96
N THR A 334 -26.67 11.91 -4.16
CA THR A 334 -27.36 11.18 -5.24
C THR A 334 -26.63 9.88 -5.59
N GLY A 335 -25.31 9.93 -5.78
CA GLY A 335 -24.51 8.73 -6.12
C GLY A 335 -24.44 7.71 -4.98
N ILE A 336 -24.35 8.15 -3.74
CA ILE A 336 -24.33 7.26 -2.57
C ILE A 336 -25.71 6.61 -2.39
N ARG A 337 -26.78 7.40 -2.51
CA ARG A 337 -28.17 6.92 -2.46
C ARG A 337 -28.40 5.86 -3.53
N SER A 338 -28.00 6.08 -4.78
CA SER A 338 -28.21 5.11 -5.86
C SER A 338 -27.49 3.79 -5.59
N MET A 339 -26.33 3.81 -4.93
CA MET A 339 -25.61 2.61 -4.52
C MET A 339 -26.24 1.88 -3.31
N ILE A 340 -27.13 2.53 -2.56
CA ILE A 340 -27.88 1.92 -1.46
C ILE A 340 -29.22 1.37 -1.98
N VAL A 341 -29.99 2.20 -2.69
CA VAL A 341 -31.37 1.86 -3.10
C VAL A 341 -31.48 1.26 -4.51
N GLY A 342 -30.50 1.47 -5.38
CA GLY A 342 -30.47 1.00 -6.76
C GLY A 342 -31.00 1.97 -7.81
N TRP A 343 -31.74 2.99 -7.39
CA TRP A 343 -32.34 4.02 -8.25
C TRP A 343 -31.44 5.26 -8.30
N ASP A 344 -31.08 5.67 -9.52
CA ASP A 344 -30.31 6.89 -9.79
C ASP A 344 -31.21 7.97 -10.40
N GLN A 345 -30.89 9.23 -10.12
CA GLN A 345 -31.58 10.38 -10.73
C GLN A 345 -30.72 10.89 -11.87
N VAL A 346 -31.19 10.66 -13.09
CA VAL A 346 -30.45 10.96 -14.32
C VAL A 346 -31.05 12.18 -15.00
N GLU A 347 -30.20 13.08 -15.47
CA GLU A 347 -30.60 14.23 -16.29
C GLU A 347 -31.15 13.75 -17.63
N VAL A 348 -32.29 14.30 -18.06
CA VAL A 348 -32.88 14.07 -19.37
C VAL A 348 -32.49 15.26 -20.27
N LYS A 349 -31.63 15.07 -21.26
CA LYS A 349 -31.43 16.09 -22.30
C LYS A 349 -32.72 16.24 -23.12
N SER A 350 -33.23 17.47 -23.17
CA SER A 350 -34.37 17.88 -24.01
C SER A 350 -34.04 17.86 -25.49
#